data_AF-A0A848EAM6-F1
#
_entry.id   AF-A0A848EAM6-F1
#
_cell.length_a   1.000
_cell.length_b   1.000
_cell.length_c   1.000
_cell.angle_alpha   90.00
_cell.angle_beta   90.00
_cell.angle_gamma   90.00
#
_symmetry.space_group_name_H-M   'P 1'
#
loop_
_entity.id
_entity.type
_entity.pdbx_description
1 polymer ?
#
loop_
_entity_poly.entity_id
_entity_poly.type
_entity_poly.pdbx_seq_one_letter_code
_entity_poly.pdbx_strand_id
1 'polypeptide(L)'
;MKAPIIGLGLALLTGTALAQNIDLSQGGPVEVTAVDGIEWRQNDQVVIARGEARAVRGGVTVESDRLIARYRPRGGAQAQPQASRSPTEGPAGGGEIWRLEAEGNVVIFTATDRAEGDRAVYDMDQSVMVLTGQNLRLTNPDNTLTARDSIEYWSQRRMAVARGNAVVVTNDGRRVRADTLVAYFAEGAAPGTQQAAAPRPQPAAASGTQSPGQGSNLERVEAYGNVEIRTAEEVVRGDRGVYSPQTGLARLLGNVRIVRGDNTLTGQEAIVNMQTGVSRLIAAPGARVQGLVVPQQGQQPQQQQQQGQQPVIQPAPQGQETPR
;
A
#
# COMPACT_ATOMS: atom_id res chain seq x y z
N MET A 1 59.79 6.36 -24.78
CA MET A 1 58.68 5.39 -24.84
C MET A 1 57.66 5.79 -23.77
N LYS A 2 56.46 6.21 -24.16
CA LYS A 2 55.36 6.62 -23.26
C LYS A 2 54.33 5.49 -23.24
N ALA A 3 53.98 4.98 -22.07
CA ALA A 3 52.91 3.99 -21.90
C ALA A 3 51.59 4.70 -21.53
N PRO A 4 50.44 4.34 -22.12
CA PRO A 4 49.15 4.88 -21.69
C PRO A 4 48.53 4.02 -20.58
N ILE A 5 47.98 4.70 -19.58
CA ILE A 5 47.17 4.11 -18.49
C ILE A 5 45.73 3.98 -19.01
N ILE A 6 45.21 2.76 -19.05
CA ILE A 6 43.79 2.48 -19.35
C ILE A 6 43.02 2.52 -18.04
N GLY A 7 42.19 3.54 -17.85
CA GLY A 7 41.24 3.64 -16.75
C GLY A 7 40.00 2.80 -17.05
N LEU A 8 39.74 1.79 -16.21
CA LEU A 8 38.51 0.99 -16.24
C LEU A 8 37.42 1.74 -15.46
N GLY A 9 36.50 2.39 -16.17
CA GLY A 9 35.31 3.00 -15.57
C GLY A 9 34.30 1.93 -15.17
N LEU A 10 34.10 1.76 -13.87
CA LEU A 10 33.04 0.92 -13.31
C LEU A 10 31.71 1.69 -13.40
N ALA A 11 30.90 1.38 -14.41
CA ALA A 11 29.54 1.91 -14.51
C ALA A 11 28.62 1.15 -13.53
N LEU A 12 28.25 1.81 -12.44
CA LEU A 12 27.20 1.37 -11.53
C LEU A 12 25.85 1.50 -12.26
N LEU A 13 25.33 0.38 -12.74
CA LEU A 13 23.96 0.27 -13.22
C LEU A 13 23.03 0.28 -12.01
N THR A 14 22.39 1.41 -11.74
CA THR A 14 21.27 1.50 -10.80
C THR A 14 20.07 0.77 -11.42
N GLY A 15 19.84 -0.48 -11.04
CA GLY A 15 18.63 -1.20 -11.42
C GLY A 15 17.43 -0.58 -10.71
N THR A 16 16.38 -0.22 -11.46
CA THR A 16 15.09 0.13 -10.89
C THR A 16 14.46 -1.14 -10.31
N ALA A 17 14.38 -1.22 -8.98
CA ALA A 17 13.65 -2.28 -8.30
C ALA A 17 12.17 -2.23 -8.68
N LEU A 18 11.69 -3.31 -9.29
CA LEU A 18 10.26 -3.54 -9.47
C LEU A 18 9.66 -3.99 -8.13
N ALA A 19 8.39 -3.63 -7.89
CA ALA A 19 7.66 -4.03 -6.69
C ALA A 19 7.68 -5.55 -6.51
N GLN A 20 8.11 -6.01 -5.32
CA GLN A 20 8.17 -7.43 -4.98
C GLN A 20 7.02 -7.77 -4.04
N ASN A 21 6.14 -8.66 -4.49
CA ASN A 21 5.01 -9.12 -3.69
C ASN A 21 5.45 -9.91 -2.45
N ILE A 22 4.62 -9.84 -1.40
CA ILE A 22 4.76 -10.67 -0.21
C ILE A 22 4.27 -12.08 -0.54
N ASP A 23 5.14 -12.88 -1.16
CA ASP A 23 4.86 -14.27 -1.51
C ASP A 23 5.89 -15.20 -0.86
N LEU A 24 5.43 -15.95 0.14
CA LEU A 24 6.23 -16.98 0.83
C LEU A 24 6.00 -18.37 0.25
N SER A 25 5.12 -18.57 -0.74
CA SER A 25 4.82 -19.88 -1.32
C SER A 25 5.94 -20.37 -2.25
N GLN A 26 6.67 -19.45 -2.85
CA GLN A 26 7.77 -19.74 -3.75
C GLN A 26 9.13 -19.42 -3.11
N GLY A 27 10.17 -20.13 -3.55
CA GLY A 27 11.55 -19.90 -3.12
C GLY A 27 12.17 -21.06 -2.34
N GLY A 28 13.48 -20.91 -2.09
CA GLY A 28 14.33 -21.89 -1.43
C GLY A 28 14.02 -22.10 0.07
N PRO A 29 14.99 -22.60 0.85
CA PRO A 29 14.77 -22.89 2.27
C PRO A 29 14.35 -21.64 3.05
N VAL A 30 13.60 -21.85 4.14
CA VAL A 30 13.28 -20.80 5.11
C VAL A 30 14.41 -20.72 6.12
N GLU A 31 15.09 -19.59 6.18
CA GLU A 31 16.06 -19.30 7.24
C GLU A 31 15.32 -18.75 8.46
N VAL A 32 15.60 -19.27 9.66
CA VAL A 32 14.94 -18.86 10.91
C VAL A 32 15.98 -18.55 11.98
N THR A 33 15.85 -17.40 12.64
CA THR A 33 16.67 -16.98 13.79
C THR A 33 15.78 -16.53 14.94
N ALA A 34 16.28 -16.67 16.17
CA ALA A 34 15.57 -16.24 17.38
C ALA A 34 16.57 -16.05 18.53
N VAL A 35 16.26 -15.13 19.45
CA VAL A 35 17.11 -14.79 20.61
C VAL A 35 16.96 -15.82 21.72
N ASP A 36 15.73 -16.19 22.10
CA ASP A 36 15.50 -17.11 23.23
C ASP A 36 15.73 -18.57 22.83
N GLY A 37 15.58 -18.87 21.54
CA GLY A 37 15.92 -20.16 20.96
C GLY A 37 14.87 -20.68 19.97
N ILE A 38 15.19 -21.86 19.42
CA ILE A 38 14.36 -22.58 18.45
C ILE A 38 14.10 -23.98 18.99
N GLU A 39 12.81 -24.30 19.17
CA GLU A 39 12.33 -25.60 19.63
C GLU A 39 11.81 -26.42 18.45
N TRP A 40 12.33 -27.64 18.32
CA TRP A 40 11.85 -28.61 17.34
C TRP A 40 11.00 -29.68 18.02
N ARG A 41 9.70 -29.71 17.72
CA ARG A 41 8.76 -30.69 18.27
C ARG A 41 8.38 -31.67 17.18
N GLN A 42 9.15 -32.74 17.04
CA GLN A 42 8.99 -33.68 15.93
C GLN A 42 7.64 -34.40 15.94
N ASN A 43 7.18 -34.84 17.11
CA ASN A 43 5.91 -35.54 17.27
C ASN A 43 4.71 -34.65 16.89
N ASP A 44 4.85 -33.34 17.09
CA ASP A 44 3.81 -32.35 16.78
C ASP A 44 4.00 -31.72 15.38
N GLN A 45 5.10 -32.07 14.70
CA GLN A 45 5.47 -31.57 13.38
C GLN A 45 5.54 -30.03 13.30
N VAL A 46 6.11 -29.41 14.34
CA VAL A 46 6.28 -27.95 14.42
C VAL A 46 7.70 -27.54 14.80
N VAL A 47 8.08 -26.36 14.32
CA VAL A 47 9.25 -25.59 14.73
C VAL A 47 8.77 -24.31 15.37
N ILE A 48 9.27 -23.97 16.55
CA ILE A 48 8.86 -22.78 17.29
C ILE A 48 10.10 -21.94 17.59
N ALA A 49 10.15 -20.72 17.06
CA ALA A 49 11.19 -19.72 17.33
C ALA A 49 10.63 -18.64 18.26
N ARG A 50 11.37 -18.26 19.30
CA ARG A 50 10.92 -17.30 20.34
C ARG A 50 11.97 -16.23 20.62
N GLY A 51 11.48 -15.02 20.90
CA GLY A 51 12.31 -13.84 21.19
C GLY A 51 12.88 -13.28 19.90
N GLU A 52 12.37 -12.12 19.46
CA GLU A 52 12.78 -11.47 18.20
C GLU A 52 12.89 -12.46 17.02
N ALA A 53 11.87 -13.32 16.89
CA ALA A 53 11.86 -14.40 15.94
C ALA A 53 11.79 -13.82 14.51
N ARG A 54 12.71 -14.24 13.66
CA ARG A 54 12.84 -13.77 12.27
C ARG A 54 12.91 -14.94 11.30
N ALA A 55 12.11 -14.88 10.24
CA ALA A 55 12.13 -15.81 9.12
C ALA A 55 12.37 -15.09 7.80
N VAL A 56 13.21 -15.66 6.94
CA VAL A 56 13.51 -15.13 5.60
C VAL A 56 13.27 -16.20 4.56
N ARG A 57 12.52 -15.86 3.51
CA ARG A 57 12.32 -16.71 2.34
C ARG A 57 12.05 -15.88 1.10
N GLY A 58 12.78 -16.14 0.02
CA GLY A 58 12.47 -15.55 -1.30
C GLY A 58 12.47 -14.02 -1.35
N GLY A 59 13.25 -13.35 -0.50
CA GLY A 59 13.28 -11.88 -0.40
C GLY A 59 12.22 -11.29 0.54
N VAL A 60 11.33 -12.10 1.10
CA VAL A 60 10.38 -11.72 2.15
C VAL A 60 11.02 -11.98 3.51
N THR A 61 10.96 -11.00 4.41
CA THR A 61 11.32 -11.15 5.82
C THR A 61 10.06 -11.03 6.68
N VAL A 62 9.93 -11.91 7.67
CA VAL A 62 8.90 -11.89 8.71
C VAL A 62 9.59 -11.77 10.06
N GLU A 63 9.23 -10.78 10.85
CA GLU A 63 9.70 -10.54 12.22
C GLU A 63 8.50 -10.54 13.17
N SER A 64 8.68 -11.11 14.37
CA SER A 64 7.64 -11.19 15.41
C SER A 64 8.22 -11.63 16.76
N ASP A 65 7.42 -11.62 17.82
CA ASP A 65 7.83 -12.17 19.12
C ASP A 65 7.97 -13.69 19.06
N ARG A 66 7.14 -14.35 18.23
CA ARG A 66 7.11 -15.81 18.08
C ARG A 66 6.74 -16.24 16.67
N LEU A 67 7.55 -17.14 16.11
CA LEU A 67 7.27 -17.83 14.85
C LEU A 67 6.98 -19.31 15.08
N ILE A 68 5.99 -19.84 14.34
CA ILE A 68 5.63 -21.26 14.30
C ILE A 68 5.62 -21.71 12.85
N ALA A 69 6.50 -22.65 12.49
CA ALA A 69 6.45 -23.31 11.20
C ALA A 69 5.90 -24.72 11.38
N ARG A 70 4.79 -25.04 10.71
CA ARG A 70 4.23 -26.39 10.64
C ARG A 70 4.75 -27.07 9.40
N TYR A 71 5.29 -28.27 9.57
CA TYR A 71 5.83 -29.04 8.47
C TYR A 71 5.15 -30.40 8.35
N ARG A 72 5.31 -31.04 7.20
CA ARG A 72 4.88 -32.41 6.93
C ARG A 72 5.98 -33.14 6.16
N PRO A 73 6.08 -34.48 6.24
CA PRO A 73 6.99 -35.23 5.37
C PRO A 73 6.68 -34.94 3.90
N ARG A 74 7.70 -34.68 3.07
CA ARG A 74 7.52 -34.51 1.63
C ARG A 74 7.08 -35.87 1.04
N GLY A 75 6.02 -35.87 0.23
CA GLY A 75 5.32 -37.08 -0.21
C GLY A 75 6.25 -38.23 -0.64
N GLY A 76 6.13 -39.37 0.04
CA GLY A 76 6.86 -40.62 -0.25
C GLY A 76 8.21 -40.80 0.45
N ALA A 77 8.75 -39.79 1.13
CA ALA A 77 9.95 -39.96 1.94
C ALA A 77 9.59 -40.67 3.26
N GLN A 78 9.90 -41.97 3.37
CA GLN A 78 10.08 -42.59 4.68
C GLN A 78 11.09 -41.74 5.46
N ALA A 79 10.83 -41.50 6.75
CA ALA A 79 11.73 -40.73 7.62
C ALA A 79 13.16 -41.30 7.50
N GLN A 80 14.03 -40.61 6.76
CA GLN A 80 15.41 -41.06 6.59
C GLN A 80 16.14 -40.91 7.93
N PRO A 81 16.93 -41.92 8.35
CA PRO A 81 17.73 -41.86 9.56
C PRO A 81 18.58 -40.58 9.58
N GLN A 82 18.64 -39.94 10.74
CA GLN A 82 19.29 -38.66 10.99
C GLN A 82 20.77 -38.63 10.55
N ALA A 83 21.43 -39.80 10.48
CA ALA A 83 22.82 -39.98 10.06
C ALA A 83 23.05 -39.83 8.54
N SER A 84 21.99 -39.76 7.71
CA SER A 84 22.11 -39.67 6.25
C SER A 84 21.77 -38.29 5.68
N ARG A 85 21.47 -37.29 6.52
CA ARG A 85 21.12 -35.93 6.07
C ARG A 85 22.37 -35.14 5.71
N SER A 86 22.32 -34.46 4.56
CA SER A 86 23.36 -33.50 4.20
C SER A 86 23.25 -32.25 5.08
N PRO A 87 24.36 -31.67 5.58
CA PRO A 87 24.32 -30.46 6.42
C PRO A 87 23.81 -29.19 5.69
N THR A 88 23.58 -29.28 4.38
CA THR A 88 22.99 -28.23 3.53
C THR A 88 21.46 -28.28 3.45
N GLU A 89 20.81 -29.32 3.98
CA GLU A 89 19.36 -29.30 4.18
C GLU A 89 19.08 -28.37 5.36
N GLY A 90 18.27 -27.33 5.13
CA GLY A 90 17.83 -26.42 6.19
C GLY A 90 17.19 -27.17 7.36
N PRO A 91 16.94 -26.50 8.50
CA PRO A 91 16.52 -27.14 9.75
C PRO A 91 15.28 -28.05 9.60
N ALA A 92 14.48 -27.84 8.55
CA ALA A 92 13.40 -28.71 8.10
C ALA A 92 13.84 -30.03 7.44
N GLY A 93 14.86 -30.73 7.97
CA GLY A 93 15.40 -31.97 7.41
C GLY A 93 14.32 -32.98 7.00
N GLY A 94 14.09 -33.08 5.68
CA GLY A 94 13.11 -33.97 5.02
C GLY A 94 11.65 -33.49 4.98
N GLY A 95 11.29 -32.37 5.64
CA GLY A 95 9.93 -31.86 5.75
C GLY A 95 9.64 -30.67 4.83
N GLU A 96 8.42 -30.60 4.32
CA GLU A 96 7.85 -29.42 3.68
C GLU A 96 7.11 -28.57 4.72
N ILE A 97 7.48 -27.30 4.88
CA ILE A 97 6.68 -26.33 5.64
C ILE A 97 5.46 -25.99 4.79
N TRP A 98 4.26 -26.19 5.33
CA TRP A 98 3.00 -25.87 4.63
C TRP A 98 2.29 -24.67 5.28
N ARG A 99 2.66 -24.31 6.50
CA ARG A 99 2.08 -23.17 7.22
C ARG A 99 3.09 -22.47 8.11
N LEU A 100 3.08 -21.15 8.06
CA LEU A 100 3.87 -20.27 8.92
C LEU A 100 2.92 -19.36 9.70
N GLU A 101 3.14 -19.24 11.00
CA GLU A 101 2.38 -18.37 11.90
C GLU A 101 3.35 -17.44 12.62
N ALA A 102 3.09 -16.15 12.60
CA ALA A 102 3.84 -15.11 13.31
C ALA A 102 2.92 -14.44 14.31
N GLU A 103 3.38 -14.26 15.55
CA GLU A 103 2.58 -13.74 16.66
C GLU A 103 3.37 -12.71 17.46
N GLY A 104 2.70 -11.59 17.78
CA GLY A 104 3.26 -10.47 18.52
C GLY A 104 4.15 -9.60 17.64
N ASN A 105 3.89 -8.29 17.65
CA ASN A 105 4.68 -7.27 16.95
C ASN A 105 5.07 -7.66 15.51
N VAL A 106 4.10 -8.18 14.74
CA VAL A 106 4.37 -8.79 13.45
C VAL A 106 4.71 -7.71 12.43
N VAL A 107 5.87 -7.86 11.80
CA VAL A 107 6.32 -7.03 10.69
C VAL A 107 6.73 -7.95 9.54
N ILE A 108 6.14 -7.73 8.37
CA ILE A 108 6.47 -8.45 7.14
C ILE A 108 6.96 -7.44 6.13
N PHE A 109 8.12 -7.67 5.52
CA PHE A 109 8.63 -6.71 4.55
C PHE A 109 9.41 -7.35 3.40
N THR A 110 9.39 -6.65 2.28
CA THR A 110 10.22 -6.89 1.09
C THR A 110 11.12 -5.67 0.86
N ALA A 111 11.74 -5.57 -0.32
CA ALA A 111 12.46 -4.35 -0.70
C ALA A 111 11.53 -3.12 -0.85
N THR A 112 10.24 -3.33 -1.12
CA THR A 112 9.29 -2.26 -1.48
C THR A 112 8.10 -2.15 -0.54
N ASP A 113 7.73 -3.25 0.11
CA ASP A 113 6.48 -3.33 0.86
C ASP A 113 6.75 -3.64 2.33
N ARG A 114 5.94 -3.07 3.22
CA ARG A 114 5.98 -3.31 4.66
C ARG A 114 4.57 -3.46 5.21
N ALA A 115 4.26 -4.60 5.82
CA ALA A 115 3.00 -4.89 6.49
C ALA A 115 3.22 -5.06 8.00
N GLU A 116 2.31 -4.53 8.81
CA GLU A 116 2.36 -4.54 10.27
C GLU A 116 1.03 -5.00 10.85
N GLY A 117 1.09 -5.82 11.91
CA GLY A 117 -0.06 -6.33 12.64
C GLY A 117 0.34 -7.10 13.90
N ASP A 118 -0.62 -7.78 14.53
CA ASP A 118 -0.37 -8.53 15.76
C ASP A 118 -0.19 -10.02 15.50
N ARG A 119 -0.78 -10.53 14.41
CA ARG A 119 -0.67 -11.93 13.99
C ARG A 119 -0.75 -12.06 12.48
N ALA A 120 0.18 -12.83 11.91
CA ALA A 120 0.13 -13.25 10.52
C ALA A 120 0.07 -14.77 10.40
N VAL A 121 -0.76 -15.25 9.48
CA VAL A 121 -0.82 -16.65 9.08
C VAL A 121 -0.57 -16.73 7.58
N TYR A 122 0.39 -17.54 7.19
CA TYR A 122 0.64 -17.88 5.80
C TYR A 122 0.36 -19.36 5.59
N ASP A 123 -0.63 -19.67 4.75
CA ASP A 123 -0.91 -21.02 4.28
C ASP A 123 -0.28 -21.18 2.89
N MET A 124 0.74 -22.03 2.79
CA MET A 124 1.51 -22.20 1.56
C MET A 124 0.77 -23.04 0.52
N ASP A 125 -0.05 -24.00 0.96
CA ASP A 125 -0.86 -24.84 0.08
C ASP A 125 -1.92 -24.00 -0.64
N GLN A 126 -2.57 -23.10 0.11
CA GLN A 126 -3.58 -22.18 -0.42
C GLN A 126 -2.98 -20.88 -0.98
N SER A 127 -1.68 -20.65 -0.73
CA SER A 127 -0.96 -19.44 -1.12
C SER A 127 -1.68 -18.16 -0.66
N VAL A 128 -2.12 -18.15 0.60
CA VAL A 128 -2.83 -17.05 1.23
C VAL A 128 -2.13 -16.60 2.51
N MET A 129 -1.93 -15.29 2.61
CA MET A 129 -1.52 -14.61 3.83
C MET A 129 -2.73 -13.91 4.45
N VAL A 130 -2.90 -14.02 5.76
CA VAL A 130 -3.89 -13.27 6.55
C VAL A 130 -3.17 -12.56 7.70
N LEU A 131 -3.27 -11.23 7.72
CA LEU A 131 -2.72 -10.36 8.76
C LEU A 131 -3.88 -9.77 9.58
N THR A 132 -3.78 -9.86 10.90
CA THR A 132 -4.80 -9.44 11.86
C THR A 132 -4.17 -8.70 13.04
N GLY A 133 -4.91 -7.79 13.69
CA GLY A 133 -4.42 -7.03 14.84
C GLY A 133 -5.07 -5.65 14.98
N GLN A 134 -4.62 -4.88 15.98
CA GLN A 134 -5.18 -3.56 16.29
C GLN A 134 -4.63 -2.44 15.39
N ASN A 135 -3.41 -2.59 14.87
CA ASN A 135 -2.70 -1.55 14.11
C ASN A 135 -2.37 -2.02 12.69
N LEU A 136 -3.34 -2.64 12.00
CA LEU A 136 -3.12 -3.16 10.66
C LEU A 136 -2.75 -2.04 9.69
N ARG A 137 -1.53 -2.15 9.15
CA ARG A 137 -0.99 -1.22 8.18
C ARG A 137 -0.20 -1.95 7.12
N LEU A 138 -0.37 -1.55 5.86
CA LEU A 138 0.48 -1.93 4.75
C LEU A 138 0.96 -0.64 4.09
N THR A 139 2.27 -0.50 3.89
CA THR A 139 2.89 0.65 3.26
C THR A 139 3.76 0.19 2.12
N ASN A 140 3.64 0.88 0.98
CA ASN A 140 4.53 0.81 -0.16
C ASN A 140 4.99 2.23 -0.54
N PRO A 141 5.85 2.43 -1.56
CA PRO A 141 6.40 3.75 -1.85
C PRO A 141 5.35 4.83 -2.15
N ASP A 142 4.20 4.42 -2.69
CA ASP A 142 3.17 5.33 -3.16
C ASP A 142 1.97 5.42 -2.22
N ASN A 143 1.76 4.46 -1.32
CA ASN A 143 0.50 4.30 -0.61
C ASN A 143 0.69 3.77 0.82
N THR A 144 -0.23 4.17 1.69
CA THR A 144 -0.47 3.55 2.99
C THR A 144 -1.91 3.06 3.05
N LEU A 145 -2.09 1.77 3.32
CA LEU A 145 -3.35 1.09 3.56
C LEU A 145 -3.48 0.76 5.05
N THR A 146 -4.64 1.05 5.63
CA THR A 146 -5.03 0.57 6.97
C THR A 146 -6.37 -0.16 6.91
N ALA A 147 -6.59 -1.02 7.90
CA ALA A 147 -7.82 -1.79 8.07
C ALA A 147 -8.06 -2.06 9.57
N ARG A 148 -9.26 -2.44 9.95
CA ARG A 148 -9.59 -2.80 11.35
C ARG A 148 -9.58 -4.31 11.56
N ASP A 149 -10.08 -5.08 10.60
CA ASP A 149 -10.37 -6.50 10.82
C ASP A 149 -9.28 -7.39 10.24
N SER A 150 -8.90 -7.18 8.98
CA SER A 150 -7.87 -8.01 8.32
C SER A 150 -7.26 -7.35 7.09
N ILE A 151 -6.02 -7.73 6.77
CA ILE A 151 -5.41 -7.57 5.45
C ILE A 151 -5.03 -8.96 4.94
N GLU A 152 -5.55 -9.34 3.76
CA GLU A 152 -5.32 -10.64 3.15
C GLU A 152 -4.61 -10.48 1.80
N TYR A 153 -3.75 -11.45 1.48
CA TYR A 153 -3.07 -11.51 0.19
C TYR A 153 -3.13 -12.93 -0.37
N TRP A 154 -3.74 -13.09 -1.54
CA TRP A 154 -3.91 -14.33 -2.27
C TRP A 154 -2.95 -14.32 -3.47
N SER A 155 -1.76 -14.89 -3.35
CA SER A 155 -0.71 -14.71 -4.36
C SER A 155 -1.07 -15.36 -5.70
N GLN A 156 -1.61 -16.59 -5.68
CA GLN A 156 -2.08 -17.28 -6.89
C GLN A 156 -3.20 -16.51 -7.62
N ARG A 157 -4.07 -15.84 -6.85
CA ARG A 157 -5.18 -15.04 -7.40
C ARG A 157 -4.78 -13.61 -7.72
N ARG A 158 -3.55 -13.20 -7.37
CA ARG A 158 -3.05 -11.82 -7.48
C ARG A 158 -4.07 -10.82 -6.93
N MET A 159 -4.52 -11.09 -5.71
CA MET A 159 -5.64 -10.38 -5.11
C MET A 159 -5.35 -10.06 -3.65
N ALA A 160 -5.51 -8.80 -3.26
CA ALA A 160 -5.46 -8.38 -1.85
C ALA A 160 -6.83 -7.93 -1.37
N VAL A 161 -7.14 -8.17 -0.09
CA VAL A 161 -8.41 -7.74 0.52
C VAL A 161 -8.16 -7.10 1.87
N ALA A 162 -8.65 -5.87 2.04
CA ALA A 162 -8.63 -5.16 3.32
C ALA A 162 -10.06 -5.03 3.85
N ARG A 163 -10.29 -5.43 5.12
CA ARG A 163 -11.62 -5.47 5.73
C ARG A 163 -11.70 -4.67 7.03
N GLY A 164 -12.87 -4.08 7.25
CA GLY A 164 -13.16 -3.30 8.44
C GLY A 164 -12.67 -1.87 8.28
N ASN A 165 -13.48 -1.02 7.65
CA ASN A 165 -13.16 0.38 7.41
C ASN A 165 -11.76 0.57 6.79
N ALA A 166 -11.52 -0.11 5.67
CA ALA A 166 -10.28 -0.03 4.94
C ALA A 166 -10.07 1.39 4.39
N VAL A 167 -8.87 1.94 4.59
CA VAL A 167 -8.48 3.28 4.16
C VAL A 167 -7.16 3.20 3.40
N VAL A 168 -7.13 3.73 2.18
CA VAL A 168 -5.90 3.95 1.42
C VAL A 168 -5.64 5.45 1.35
N VAL A 169 -4.42 5.85 1.67
CA VAL A 169 -3.89 7.19 1.46
C VAL A 169 -2.73 7.10 0.48
N THR A 170 -2.81 7.84 -0.62
CA THR A 170 -1.72 7.96 -1.60
C THR A 170 -0.71 9.03 -1.15
N ASN A 171 0.50 8.99 -1.68
CA ASN A 171 1.55 9.97 -1.41
C ASN A 171 1.16 11.42 -1.79
N ASP A 172 0.29 11.59 -2.79
CA ASP A 172 -0.28 12.88 -3.20
C ASP A 172 -1.48 13.33 -2.33
N GLY A 173 -1.79 12.61 -1.25
CA GLY A 173 -2.79 12.99 -0.25
C GLY A 173 -4.24 12.63 -0.58
N ARG A 174 -4.50 11.96 -1.71
CA ARG A 174 -5.83 11.39 -1.98
C ARG A 174 -6.14 10.28 -0.99
N ARG A 175 -7.41 10.16 -0.62
CA ARG A 175 -7.88 9.14 0.32
C ARG A 175 -9.07 8.39 -0.23
N VAL A 176 -9.01 7.07 -0.17
CA VAL A 176 -10.13 6.17 -0.48
C VAL A 176 -10.49 5.39 0.77
N ARG A 177 -11.77 5.35 1.13
CA ARG A 177 -12.28 4.60 2.29
C ARG A 177 -13.47 3.74 1.87
N ALA A 178 -13.54 2.52 2.39
CA ALA A 178 -14.69 1.62 2.24
C ALA A 178 -14.75 0.61 3.38
N ASP A 179 -15.86 -0.12 3.54
CA ASP A 179 -15.92 -1.22 4.51
C ASP A 179 -15.00 -2.38 4.08
N THR A 180 -14.89 -2.61 2.77
CA THR A 180 -13.96 -3.56 2.15
C THR A 180 -13.35 -2.98 0.89
N LEU A 181 -12.03 -3.11 0.75
CA LEU A 181 -11.28 -2.84 -0.48
C LEU A 181 -10.69 -4.14 -1.01
N VAL A 182 -10.88 -4.40 -2.30
CA VAL A 182 -10.29 -5.54 -3.04
C VAL A 182 -9.41 -4.99 -4.13
N ALA A 183 -8.14 -5.38 -4.15
CA ALA A 183 -7.17 -4.99 -5.17
C ALA A 183 -6.78 -6.20 -6.02
N TYR A 184 -6.70 -6.02 -7.33
CA TYR A 184 -6.23 -7.03 -8.29
C TYR A 184 -4.96 -6.54 -8.97
N PHE A 185 -3.98 -7.43 -9.12
CA PHE A 185 -2.66 -7.10 -9.68
C PHE A 185 -2.45 -7.76 -11.06
N ALA A 186 -1.87 -6.99 -11.97
CA ALA A 186 -1.52 -7.40 -13.32
C ALA A 186 -0.49 -8.54 -13.35
N GLU A 187 -0.50 -9.29 -14.45
CA GLU A 187 0.43 -10.39 -14.72
C GLU A 187 1.86 -9.84 -14.92
N GLY A 188 2.86 -10.48 -14.30
CA GLY A 188 4.25 -9.99 -14.29
C GLY A 188 4.74 -9.47 -12.93
N ALA A 189 3.90 -9.51 -11.90
CA ALA A 189 4.28 -9.23 -10.51
C ALA A 189 4.91 -10.44 -9.78
N ALA A 190 5.29 -11.50 -10.50
CA ALA A 190 5.93 -12.68 -9.92
C ALA A 190 7.47 -12.51 -9.87
N PRO A 191 8.15 -12.95 -8.81
CA PRO A 191 9.61 -12.98 -8.78
C PRO A 191 10.17 -14.11 -9.65
N GLY A 192 11.12 -13.75 -10.52
CA GLY A 192 12.17 -14.66 -11.00
C GLY A 192 11.91 -15.42 -12.29
N THR A 193 12.37 -14.85 -13.42
CA THR A 193 13.42 -15.47 -14.25
C THR A 193 14.21 -14.35 -14.91
N GLN A 194 15.48 -14.19 -14.53
CA GLN A 194 16.47 -13.59 -15.41
C GLN A 194 16.68 -14.57 -16.57
N GLN A 195 15.91 -14.44 -17.64
CA GLN A 195 16.29 -15.02 -18.92
C GLN A 195 17.26 -14.04 -19.57
N ALA A 196 18.52 -14.44 -19.71
CA ALA A 196 19.49 -13.72 -20.50
C ALA A 196 18.98 -13.60 -21.94
N ALA A 197 18.43 -12.45 -22.30
CA ALA A 197 18.15 -12.11 -23.69
C ALA A 197 19.44 -11.52 -24.30
N ALA A 198 20.02 -12.24 -25.25
CA ALA A 198 21.08 -11.73 -26.10
C ALA A 198 20.65 -10.42 -26.81
N PRO A 199 21.57 -9.47 -27.05
CA PRO A 199 21.21 -8.15 -27.53
C PRO A 199 20.76 -8.20 -29.00
N ARG A 200 19.55 -7.71 -29.28
CA ARG A 200 19.21 -7.16 -30.60
C ARG A 200 19.16 -5.63 -30.48
N PRO A 201 19.81 -4.88 -31.38
CA PRO A 201 19.68 -3.43 -31.41
C PRO A 201 18.32 -3.08 -32.05
N GLN A 202 17.46 -2.40 -31.30
CA GLN A 202 16.35 -1.63 -31.84
C GLN A 202 16.41 -0.19 -31.34
N PRO A 203 15.97 0.80 -32.15
CA PRO A 203 16.30 2.21 -31.97
C PRO A 203 15.53 2.84 -30.82
N ALA A 204 16.15 3.84 -30.21
CA ALA A 204 15.59 4.67 -29.15
C ALA A 204 14.19 5.22 -29.51
N ALA A 205 13.20 4.89 -28.68
CA ALA A 205 11.94 5.59 -28.62
C ALA A 205 11.60 5.89 -27.15
N ALA A 206 11.59 7.19 -26.88
CA ALA A 206 10.93 7.92 -25.79
C ALA A 206 10.97 7.31 -24.37
N SER A 207 11.77 7.97 -23.53
CA SER A 207 11.60 7.99 -22.08
C SER A 207 10.14 8.22 -21.70
N GLY A 208 9.46 7.18 -21.21
CA GLY A 208 8.14 7.31 -20.61
C GLY A 208 8.27 8.07 -19.29
N THR A 209 7.75 9.29 -19.25
CA THR A 209 7.51 10.05 -18.03
C THR A 209 6.60 9.22 -17.12
N GLN A 210 7.13 8.74 -16.00
CA GLN A 210 6.38 8.04 -14.97
C GLN A 210 5.27 8.95 -14.46
N SER A 211 4.02 8.53 -14.63
CA SER A 211 2.86 9.23 -14.06
C SER A 211 2.78 8.95 -12.56
N PRO A 212 2.51 9.96 -11.72
CA PRO A 212 2.35 9.78 -10.28
C PRO A 212 1.13 8.89 -10.00
N GLY A 213 1.37 7.72 -9.40
CA GLY A 213 0.34 6.72 -9.09
C GLY A 213 0.67 5.28 -9.47
N GLN A 214 1.85 4.99 -10.03
CA GLN A 214 2.31 3.61 -10.29
C GLN A 214 2.81 2.92 -9.01
N GLY A 215 1.94 2.81 -8.01
CA GLY A 215 2.09 1.79 -6.98
C GLY A 215 1.87 0.42 -7.64
N SER A 216 2.95 -0.33 -7.81
CA SER A 216 3.00 -1.80 -7.97
C SER A 216 1.85 -2.45 -8.78
N ASN A 217 2.02 -2.64 -10.10
CA ASN A 217 1.23 -3.56 -10.96
C ASN A 217 -0.30 -3.61 -10.72
N LEU A 218 -0.93 -2.54 -10.22
CA LEU A 218 -2.32 -2.57 -9.80
C LEU A 218 -3.24 -2.45 -11.03
N GLU A 219 -4.08 -3.45 -11.25
CA GLU A 219 -4.99 -3.51 -12.40
C GLU A 219 -6.32 -2.84 -12.07
N ARG A 220 -6.89 -3.18 -10.91
CA ARG A 220 -8.21 -2.69 -10.49
C ARG A 220 -8.35 -2.71 -8.98
N VAL A 221 -9.07 -1.72 -8.45
CA VAL A 221 -9.55 -1.70 -7.07
C VAL A 221 -11.07 -1.68 -7.05
N GLU A 222 -11.67 -2.54 -6.26
CA GLU A 222 -13.10 -2.58 -5.98
C GLU A 222 -13.34 -2.18 -4.52
N ALA A 223 -14.32 -1.31 -4.31
CA ALA A 223 -14.68 -0.75 -3.02
C ALA A 223 -16.14 -1.09 -2.71
N TYR A 224 -16.40 -1.60 -1.51
CA TYR A 224 -17.71 -2.04 -1.07
C TYR A 224 -18.06 -1.45 0.28
N GLY A 225 -19.25 -0.86 0.37
CA GLY A 225 -19.81 -0.31 1.60
C GLY A 225 -19.18 1.03 1.97
N ASN A 226 -20.03 2.03 2.24
CA ASN A 226 -19.64 3.36 2.74
C ASN A 226 -18.47 3.99 1.98
N VAL A 227 -18.44 3.87 0.65
CA VAL A 227 -17.33 4.32 -0.18
C VAL A 227 -17.21 5.83 -0.11
N GLU A 228 -16.01 6.33 0.21
CA GLU A 228 -15.66 7.75 0.18
C GLU A 228 -14.32 7.92 -0.54
N ILE A 229 -14.30 8.74 -1.58
CA ILE A 229 -13.09 9.25 -2.23
C ILE A 229 -12.95 10.71 -1.86
N ARG A 230 -11.77 11.09 -1.39
CA ARG A 230 -11.40 12.46 -1.06
C ARG A 230 -10.18 12.86 -1.86
N THR A 231 -10.28 14.00 -2.53
CA THR A 231 -9.19 14.69 -3.22
C THR A 231 -8.98 16.05 -2.56
N ALA A 232 -8.07 16.87 -3.12
CA ALA A 232 -7.88 18.25 -2.69
C ALA A 232 -9.14 19.13 -2.94
N GLU A 233 -9.92 18.82 -3.96
CA GLU A 233 -11.03 19.66 -4.41
C GLU A 233 -12.38 19.18 -3.90
N GLU A 234 -12.55 17.87 -3.70
CA GLU A 234 -13.89 17.31 -3.50
C GLU A 234 -13.93 16.03 -2.67
N VAL A 235 -15.15 15.72 -2.22
CA VAL A 235 -15.51 14.46 -1.56
C VAL A 235 -16.61 13.79 -2.35
N VAL A 236 -16.36 12.56 -2.79
CA VAL A 236 -17.31 11.73 -3.52
C VAL A 236 -17.68 10.53 -2.67
N ARG A 237 -18.98 10.29 -2.47
CA ARG A 237 -19.50 9.15 -1.71
C ARG A 237 -20.39 8.27 -2.57
N GLY A 238 -20.47 6.98 -2.20
CA GLY A 238 -21.41 6.01 -2.77
C GLY A 238 -21.39 4.66 -2.05
N ASP A 239 -22.17 3.70 -2.52
CA ASP A 239 -22.26 2.36 -1.90
C ASP A 239 -21.18 1.40 -2.41
N ARG A 240 -20.81 1.53 -3.69
CA ARG A 240 -19.77 0.72 -4.35
C ARG A 240 -18.92 1.58 -5.27
N GLY A 241 -17.67 1.18 -5.47
CA GLY A 241 -16.73 1.86 -6.35
C GLY A 241 -15.85 0.88 -7.10
N VAL A 242 -15.48 1.23 -8.32
CA VAL A 242 -14.44 0.52 -9.09
C VAL A 242 -13.46 1.56 -9.61
N TYR A 243 -12.17 1.37 -9.38
CA TYR A 243 -11.10 2.23 -9.86
C TYR A 243 -10.11 1.44 -10.71
N SER A 244 -9.76 2.01 -11.87
CA SER A 244 -8.70 1.49 -12.74
C SER A 244 -7.53 2.49 -12.76
N PRO A 245 -6.37 2.16 -12.16
CA PRO A 245 -5.19 3.00 -12.22
C PRO A 245 -4.70 3.26 -13.65
N GLN A 246 -4.88 2.28 -14.54
CA GLN A 246 -4.48 2.38 -15.95
C GLN A 246 -5.21 3.51 -16.68
N THR A 247 -6.51 3.67 -16.43
CA THR A 247 -7.33 4.72 -17.06
C THR A 247 -7.47 5.98 -16.20
N GLY A 248 -7.12 5.88 -14.92
CA GLY A 248 -7.38 6.93 -13.93
C GLY A 248 -8.86 7.13 -13.59
N LEU A 249 -9.76 6.25 -14.04
CA LEU A 249 -11.20 6.42 -13.84
C LEU A 249 -11.70 5.63 -12.64
N ALA A 250 -12.41 6.31 -11.74
CA ALA A 250 -13.19 5.71 -10.67
C ALA A 250 -14.68 5.84 -10.98
N ARG A 251 -15.42 4.74 -10.95
CA ARG A 251 -16.87 4.70 -11.11
C ARG A 251 -17.51 4.36 -9.77
N LEU A 252 -18.38 5.23 -9.25
CA LEU A 252 -19.14 5.01 -8.03
C LEU A 252 -20.61 4.74 -8.36
N LEU A 253 -21.23 3.87 -7.59
CA LEU A 253 -22.60 3.41 -7.76
C LEU A 253 -23.34 3.42 -6.42
N GLY A 254 -24.62 3.80 -6.45
CA GLY A 254 -25.50 3.78 -5.29
C GLY A 254 -25.30 5.00 -4.40
N ASN A 255 -26.41 5.71 -4.11
CA ASN A 255 -26.44 6.86 -3.18
C ASN A 255 -25.31 7.87 -3.41
N VAL A 256 -25.02 8.18 -4.68
CA VAL A 256 -23.83 8.97 -5.03
C VAL A 256 -24.03 10.42 -4.64
N ARG A 257 -23.06 10.97 -3.91
CA ARG A 257 -23.00 12.38 -3.52
C ARG A 257 -21.60 12.95 -3.76
N ILE A 258 -21.51 14.02 -4.53
CA ILE A 258 -20.27 14.79 -4.75
C ILE A 258 -20.42 16.12 -4.03
N VAL A 259 -19.42 16.51 -3.25
CA VAL A 259 -19.35 17.83 -2.59
C VAL A 259 -18.04 18.50 -2.98
N ARG A 260 -18.12 19.70 -3.56
CA ARG A 260 -16.99 20.52 -4.00
C ARG A 260 -17.22 21.97 -3.57
N GLY A 261 -16.52 22.41 -2.53
CA GLY A 261 -16.84 23.68 -1.85
C GLY A 261 -18.29 23.68 -1.35
N ASP A 262 -19.06 24.70 -1.72
CA ASP A 262 -20.49 24.81 -1.40
C ASP A 262 -21.40 24.05 -2.37
N ASN A 263 -20.85 23.50 -3.45
CA ASN A 263 -21.62 22.78 -4.47
C ASN A 263 -21.83 21.34 -4.06
N THR A 264 -23.07 20.86 -4.20
CA THR A 264 -23.43 19.46 -3.93
C THR A 264 -24.18 18.87 -5.11
N LEU A 265 -23.73 17.72 -5.59
CA LEU A 265 -24.38 16.93 -6.64
C LEU A 265 -24.80 15.57 -6.08
N THR A 266 -25.99 15.09 -6.46
CA THR A 266 -26.56 13.81 -6.01
C THR A 266 -27.14 13.03 -7.17
N GLY A 267 -26.85 11.73 -7.23
CA GLY A 267 -27.31 10.84 -8.30
C GLY A 267 -27.09 9.35 -7.98
N GLN A 268 -27.29 8.50 -8.99
CA GLN A 268 -27.13 7.05 -8.84
C GLN A 268 -25.72 6.56 -9.21
N GLU A 269 -25.03 7.30 -10.07
CA GLU A 269 -23.73 6.93 -10.61
C GLU A 269 -22.85 8.17 -10.81
N ALA A 270 -21.57 8.08 -10.48
CA ALA A 270 -20.56 9.07 -10.87
C ALA A 270 -19.34 8.40 -11.49
N ILE A 271 -18.72 9.10 -12.44
CA ILE A 271 -17.38 8.82 -12.96
C ILE A 271 -16.48 9.96 -12.52
N VAL A 272 -15.38 9.62 -11.86
CA VAL A 272 -14.35 10.54 -11.38
C VAL A 272 -13.06 10.22 -12.12
N ASN A 273 -12.51 11.20 -12.83
CA ASN A 273 -11.16 11.09 -13.35
C ASN A 273 -10.18 11.52 -12.24
N MET A 274 -9.48 10.54 -11.69
CA MET A 274 -8.54 10.69 -10.57
C MET A 274 -7.22 11.34 -10.98
N GLN A 275 -6.97 11.53 -12.28
CA GLN A 275 -5.79 12.23 -12.83
C GLN A 275 -6.11 13.71 -13.07
N THR A 276 -7.30 14.02 -13.60
CA THR A 276 -7.68 15.41 -13.93
C THR A 276 -8.57 16.08 -12.88
N GLY A 277 -9.07 15.35 -11.89
CA GLY A 277 -10.03 15.86 -10.89
C GLY A 277 -11.43 16.13 -11.44
N VAL A 278 -11.74 15.67 -12.66
CA VAL A 278 -13.04 15.92 -13.29
C VAL A 278 -14.04 14.85 -12.86
N SER A 279 -15.10 15.28 -12.18
CA SER A 279 -16.21 14.43 -11.77
C SER A 279 -17.44 14.66 -12.65
N ARG A 280 -18.04 13.57 -13.15
CA ARG A 280 -19.28 13.56 -13.94
C ARG A 280 -20.30 12.69 -13.24
N LEU A 281 -21.48 13.25 -12.98
CA LEU A 281 -22.63 12.51 -12.49
C LEU A 281 -23.45 11.97 -13.67
N ILE A 282 -23.85 10.70 -13.62
CA ILE A 282 -24.59 10.03 -14.69
C ILE A 282 -26.00 9.72 -14.19
N ALA A 283 -26.99 10.11 -15.00
CA ALA A 283 -28.37 9.70 -14.79
C ALA A 283 -28.57 8.25 -15.25
N ALA A 284 -29.21 7.42 -14.44
CA ALA A 284 -29.76 6.16 -14.93
C ALA A 284 -30.83 6.44 -16.00
N PRO A 285 -31.07 5.53 -16.97
CA PRO A 285 -32.15 5.69 -17.94
C PRO A 285 -33.49 6.00 -17.25
N GLY A 286 -34.12 7.13 -17.61
CA GLY A 286 -35.37 7.60 -17.00
C GLY A 286 -35.23 8.31 -15.64
N ALA A 287 -34.02 8.39 -15.07
CA ALA A 287 -33.75 9.14 -13.85
C ALA A 287 -33.21 10.55 -14.14
N ARG A 288 -33.26 11.44 -13.14
CA ARG A 288 -32.63 12.77 -13.19
C ARG A 288 -31.56 12.85 -12.13
N VAL A 289 -30.46 13.52 -12.47
CA VAL A 289 -29.47 13.96 -11.49
C VAL A 289 -29.88 15.31 -10.93
N GLN A 290 -29.56 15.57 -9.66
CA GLN A 290 -29.87 16.82 -8.99
C GLN A 290 -28.60 17.44 -8.42
N GLY A 291 -28.51 18.76 -8.46
CA GLY A 291 -27.36 19.48 -7.95
C GLY A 291 -27.72 20.88 -7.50
N LEU A 292 -27.16 21.30 -6.36
CA LEU A 292 -27.13 22.68 -5.92
C LEU A 292 -25.77 23.26 -6.31
N VAL A 293 -25.79 24.26 -7.19
CA VAL A 293 -24.62 25.05 -7.54
C VAL A 293 -24.81 26.43 -6.94
N VAL A 294 -23.95 26.80 -6.01
CA VAL A 294 -23.94 28.10 -5.38
C VAL A 294 -22.94 28.98 -6.15
N PRO A 295 -23.38 30.03 -6.85
CA PRO A 295 -22.46 30.99 -7.44
C PRO A 295 -21.69 31.69 -6.33
N GLN A 296 -20.36 31.58 -6.33
CA GLN A 296 -19.54 32.44 -5.50
C GLN A 296 -19.64 33.86 -6.05
N GLN A 297 -20.52 34.68 -5.46
CA GLN A 297 -20.46 36.13 -5.67
C GLN A 297 -19.10 36.59 -5.18
N GLY A 298 -18.35 37.26 -6.07
CA GLY A 298 -16.93 37.52 -5.90
C GLY A 298 -16.58 38.06 -4.52
N GLN A 299 -15.61 37.42 -3.88
CA GLN A 299 -14.81 38.09 -2.86
C GLN A 299 -14.16 39.30 -3.51
N GLN A 300 -14.79 40.47 -3.35
CA GLN A 300 -14.13 41.74 -3.58
C GLN A 300 -12.91 41.79 -2.64
N PRO A 301 -11.71 42.13 -3.12
CA PRO A 301 -10.59 42.40 -2.24
C PRO A 301 -10.91 43.66 -1.44
N GLN A 302 -11.45 43.51 -0.23
CA GLN A 302 -11.42 44.55 0.79
C GLN A 302 -10.00 44.65 1.37
N GLN A 303 -9.06 45.10 0.53
CA GLN A 303 -7.73 45.53 0.94
C GLN A 303 -7.33 46.77 0.14
N GLN A 304 -8.00 47.91 0.40
CA GLN A 304 -7.48 49.25 0.11
C GLN A 304 -8.39 50.38 0.63
N GLN A 305 -8.84 50.32 1.89
CA GLN A 305 -9.34 51.50 2.62
C GLN A 305 -8.89 51.47 4.09
N GLN A 306 -7.59 51.28 4.31
CA GLN A 306 -6.92 51.62 5.58
C GLN A 306 -5.57 52.32 5.28
N GLN A 307 -5.62 53.39 4.48
CA GLN A 307 -4.60 54.44 4.51
C GLN A 307 -5.32 55.77 4.37
N GLY A 308 -5.31 56.56 5.46
CA GLY A 308 -5.85 57.91 5.46
C GLY A 308 -6.88 58.19 6.53
N GLN A 309 -6.59 57.89 7.79
CA GLN A 309 -7.21 58.56 8.94
C GLN A 309 -6.25 58.44 10.14
N GLN A 310 -5.22 59.29 10.14
CA GLN A 310 -4.46 59.62 11.35
C GLN A 310 -5.41 60.34 12.31
N PRO A 311 -5.52 59.92 13.59
CA PRO A 311 -6.18 60.74 14.60
C PRO A 311 -5.29 61.96 14.88
N VAL A 312 -5.79 63.14 14.55
CA VAL A 312 -5.20 64.41 15.01
C VAL A 312 -5.42 64.48 16.52
N ILE A 313 -4.34 64.37 17.29
CA ILE A 313 -4.34 64.57 18.73
C ILE A 313 -4.55 66.08 18.97
N GLN A 314 -5.72 66.47 19.48
CA GLN A 314 -5.97 67.83 19.95
C GLN A 314 -5.14 68.12 21.20
N PRO A 315 -4.40 69.24 21.27
CA PRO A 315 -3.74 69.66 22.50
C PRO A 315 -4.76 70.21 23.51
N ALA A 316 -4.67 69.76 24.76
CA ALA A 316 -5.47 70.25 25.87
C ALA A 316 -5.12 71.73 26.20
N PRO A 317 -6.10 72.58 26.51
CA PRO A 317 -5.85 73.97 26.87
C PRO A 317 -5.27 74.09 28.29
N GLN A 318 -4.21 74.88 28.41
CA GLN A 318 -3.63 75.32 29.67
C GLN A 318 -4.61 76.23 30.41
N GLY A 319 -4.88 75.91 31.68
CA GLY A 319 -5.71 76.70 32.59
C GLY A 319 -5.04 76.82 33.94
N GLN A 320 -4.22 77.86 34.06
CA GLN A 320 -4.08 78.81 35.18
C GLN A 320 -3.82 78.29 36.62
N GLU A 321 -2.64 78.72 37.08
CA GLU A 321 -2.20 79.06 38.44
C GLU A 321 -3.34 79.49 39.38
N THR A 322 -3.30 79.20 40.69
CA THR A 322 -2.68 80.09 41.71
C THR A 322 -2.67 79.45 43.13
N PRO A 323 -1.99 80.04 44.14
CA PRO A 323 -1.20 79.33 45.13
C PRO A 323 -1.78 79.40 46.56
N ARG A 324 -1.23 78.57 47.46
CA ARG A 324 -0.55 78.95 48.72
C ARG A 324 -0.08 77.73 49.48
#